data_AF-A0A8C5DJ93-F1
#
_entry.id   AF-A0A8C5DJ93-F1
#
_cell.length_a   1.000
_cell.length_b   1.000
_cell.length_c   1.000
_cell.angle_alpha   90.00
_cell.angle_beta   90.00
_cell.angle_gamma   90.00
#
_symmetry.space_group_name_H-M   'P 1'
#
loop_
_entity.id
_entity.type
_entity.pdbx_description
1 polymer ?
#
loop_
_entity_poly.entity_id
_entity_poly.type
_entity_poly.pdbx_seq_one_letter_code
_entity_poly.pdbx_strand_id
1 'polypeptide(L)'
;MVLSPHDYYLLLVQVLKALMLFPTIERMALSPQGKLMTPLLCNFRFIAYLPLFLLSLLPEGLKARLIRAALGSIPSLDQFVVQPTVGLVVFISANAMYMGAQEMRKVLERDNTTIRNNLDKLIFYYGATDHWCPVQYYHDIKQDLPNGDFRLCEHGYRHAFVLDAGQEVAKMVVDSTKLPLHHNVTRLHRAASCPAVSLPHTLYSAFSYSVTGNINYCFI
;
A
#
# COMPACT_ATOMS: atom_id res chain seq x y z
N MET A 1 3.24 -44.42 -10.68
CA MET A 1 3.14 -43.62 -9.45
C MET A 1 1.96 -42.69 -9.63
N VAL A 2 0.78 -43.14 -9.17
CA VAL A 2 -0.49 -42.42 -9.30
C VAL A 2 -0.57 -41.47 -8.11
N LEU A 3 -0.65 -40.16 -8.39
CA LEU A 3 -0.80 -39.13 -7.36
C LEU A 3 -2.18 -39.29 -6.68
N SER A 4 -2.19 -39.15 -5.36
CA SER A 4 -3.36 -39.33 -4.50
C SER A 4 -4.33 -38.14 -4.64
N PRO A 5 -5.67 -38.31 -4.47
CA PRO A 5 -6.66 -37.23 -4.64
C PRO A 5 -6.58 -36.08 -3.61
N HIS A 6 -5.60 -36.09 -2.70
CA HIS A 6 -5.47 -35.10 -1.62
C HIS A 6 -4.66 -33.84 -2.00
N ASP A 7 -4.10 -33.77 -3.21
CA ASP A 7 -3.25 -32.64 -3.66
C ASP A 7 -4.04 -31.45 -4.27
N TYR A 8 -5.38 -31.46 -4.22
CA TYR A 8 -6.24 -30.37 -4.71
C TYR A 8 -6.85 -29.55 -3.58
N TYR A 9 -6.03 -28.98 -2.71
CA TYR A 9 -6.45 -27.86 -1.86
C TYR A 9 -5.59 -26.63 -2.16
N LEU A 10 -5.61 -26.21 -3.43
CA LEU A 10 -5.35 -24.82 -3.77
C LEU A 10 -6.45 -24.00 -3.09
N LEU A 11 -6.13 -23.42 -1.93
CA LEU A 11 -6.93 -22.33 -1.36
C LEU A 11 -6.92 -21.20 -2.39
N LEU A 12 -7.93 -21.17 -3.26
CA LEU A 12 -8.20 -20.03 -4.12
C LEU A 12 -8.55 -18.87 -3.20
N VAL A 13 -7.55 -18.04 -2.89
CA VAL A 13 -7.76 -16.80 -2.13
C VAL A 13 -8.67 -15.91 -2.98
N GLN A 14 -9.94 -15.82 -2.60
CA GLN A 14 -10.88 -14.92 -3.25
C GLN A 14 -10.68 -13.50 -2.70
N VAL A 15 -10.17 -12.59 -3.54
CA VAL A 15 -10.06 -11.18 -3.18
C VAL A 15 -11.45 -10.54 -3.17
N LEU A 16 -11.94 -10.21 -1.96
CA LEU A 16 -13.25 -9.58 -1.78
C LEU A 16 -13.21 -8.07 -2.06
N LYS A 17 -12.20 -7.40 -1.50
CA LYS A 17 -11.95 -5.97 -1.67
C LYS A 17 -10.45 -5.71 -1.66
N ALA A 18 -10.02 -4.72 -2.45
CA ALA A 18 -8.66 -4.18 -2.45
C ALA A 18 -8.74 -2.68 -2.19
N LEU A 19 -8.05 -2.23 -1.15
CA LEU A 19 -7.98 -0.83 -0.76
C LEU A 19 -6.70 -0.22 -1.31
N MET A 20 -6.86 0.74 -2.20
CA MET A 20 -5.78 1.49 -2.83
C MET A 20 -5.56 2.76 -2.03
N LEU A 21 -4.67 2.70 -1.03
CA LEU A 21 -4.33 3.83 -0.17
C LEU A 21 -3.35 4.75 -0.87
N PHE A 22 -3.72 6.03 -1.03
CA PHE A 22 -2.91 7.07 -1.67
C PHE A 22 -2.35 6.60 -3.03
N PRO A 23 -3.21 6.27 -4.00
CA PRO A 23 -2.82 5.50 -5.18
C PRO A 23 -1.99 6.34 -6.17
N THR A 24 -0.68 6.12 -6.20
CA THR A 24 0.22 6.69 -7.23
C THR A 24 0.19 5.83 -8.50
N ILE A 25 -0.96 5.80 -9.19
CA ILE A 25 -1.21 4.92 -10.35
C ILE A 25 -1.16 5.64 -11.71
N GLU A 26 -0.95 6.94 -11.70
CA GLU A 26 -0.91 7.77 -12.92
C GLU A 26 -0.03 9.00 -12.71
N ARG A 27 0.55 9.50 -13.82
CA ARG A 27 1.25 10.78 -13.90
C ARG A 27 2.26 11.02 -12.76
N MET A 28 2.93 9.98 -12.27
CA MET A 28 3.73 10.04 -11.05
C MET A 28 4.82 11.12 -11.11
N ALA A 29 5.55 11.20 -12.22
CA ALA A 29 6.59 12.21 -12.43
C ALA A 29 6.04 13.65 -12.59
N LEU A 30 4.76 13.82 -12.93
CA LEU A 30 4.12 15.12 -13.11
C LEU A 30 3.48 15.65 -11.82
N SER A 31 3.32 14.81 -10.80
CA SER A 31 2.89 15.23 -9.47
C SER A 31 3.86 16.27 -8.87
N PRO A 32 3.41 17.12 -7.91
CA PRO A 32 4.27 18.07 -7.22
C PRO A 32 5.56 17.44 -6.67
N GLN A 33 5.45 16.29 -5.99
CA GLN A 33 6.61 15.59 -5.45
C GLN A 33 7.41 14.88 -6.56
N GLY A 34 6.72 14.34 -7.57
CA GLY A 34 7.32 13.72 -8.75
C GLY A 34 8.25 14.65 -9.50
N LYS A 35 7.86 15.90 -9.72
CA LYS A 35 8.69 16.91 -10.42
C LYS A 35 10.00 17.19 -9.68
N LEU A 36 9.96 17.20 -8.34
CA LEU A 36 11.15 17.38 -7.51
C LEU A 36 12.02 16.12 -7.50
N MET A 37 11.40 14.94 -7.42
CA MET A 37 12.11 13.68 -7.19
C MET A 37 12.62 12.99 -8.46
N THR A 38 11.95 13.18 -9.58
CA THR A 38 12.34 12.61 -10.88
C THR A 38 13.80 12.91 -11.24
N PRO A 39 14.30 14.17 -11.25
CA PRO A 39 15.70 14.42 -11.60
C PRO A 39 16.68 13.76 -10.63
N LEU A 40 16.35 13.74 -9.33
CA LEU A 40 17.17 13.11 -8.30
C LEU A 40 17.29 11.60 -8.50
N LEU A 41 16.17 10.93 -8.75
CA LEU A 41 16.11 9.47 -8.92
C LEU A 41 16.59 9.02 -10.31
N CYS A 42 16.27 9.78 -11.37
CA CYS A 42 16.55 9.37 -12.74
C CYS A 42 17.94 9.76 -13.23
N ASN A 43 18.47 10.91 -12.79
CA ASN A 43 19.69 11.50 -13.35
C ASN A 43 20.82 11.53 -12.30
N PHE A 44 20.51 11.90 -11.06
CA PHE A 44 21.51 12.11 -10.01
C PHE A 44 21.66 10.93 -9.05
N ARG A 45 21.03 9.78 -9.30
CA ARG A 45 21.09 8.60 -8.41
C ARG A 45 22.52 8.15 -8.09
N PHE A 46 23.45 8.27 -9.04
CA PHE A 46 24.85 7.88 -8.81
C PHE A 46 25.55 8.77 -7.78
N ILE A 47 25.13 10.03 -7.65
CA ILE A 47 25.67 10.96 -6.64
C ILE A 47 25.34 10.46 -5.23
N ALA A 48 24.24 9.73 -5.04
CA ALA A 48 23.83 9.20 -3.75
C ALA A 48 24.71 8.03 -3.25
N TYR A 49 25.55 7.41 -4.10
CA TYR A 49 26.44 6.33 -3.65
C TYR A 49 27.53 6.83 -2.71
N LEU A 50 28.08 8.03 -2.94
CA LEU A 50 29.10 8.60 -2.07
C LEU A 50 28.57 8.85 -0.64
N PRO A 51 27.45 9.57 -0.41
CA PRO A 51 26.92 9.75 0.94
C PRO A 51 26.49 8.43 1.58
N LEU A 52 25.98 7.44 0.81
CA LEU A 52 25.67 6.11 1.35
C LEU A 52 26.94 5.35 1.78
N PHE A 53 28.02 5.44 1.00
CA PHE A 53 29.32 4.89 1.36
C PHE A 53 29.86 5.56 2.62
N LEU A 54 29.85 6.90 2.70
CA LEU A 54 30.26 7.62 3.89
C LEU A 54 29.41 7.19 5.09
N LEU A 55 28.08 7.14 4.94
CA LEU A 55 27.16 6.69 5.97
C LEU A 55 27.50 5.27 6.45
N SER A 56 27.94 4.36 5.56
CA SER A 56 28.31 2.99 5.92
C SER A 56 29.46 2.92 6.93
N LEU A 57 30.40 3.87 6.86
CA LEU A 57 31.58 3.95 7.73
C LEU A 57 31.27 4.48 9.13
N LEU A 58 30.11 5.10 9.34
CA LEU A 58 29.75 5.69 10.62
C LEU A 58 29.34 4.62 11.66
N PRO A 59 29.63 4.84 12.95
CA PRO A 59 29.06 4.02 14.03
C PRO A 59 27.54 4.19 14.10
N GLU A 60 26.84 3.15 14.55
CA GLU A 60 25.37 3.12 14.61
C GLU A 60 24.76 4.30 15.37
N GLY A 61 25.39 4.72 16.48
CA GLY A 61 24.93 5.87 17.25
C GLY A 61 24.91 7.17 16.44
N LEU A 62 25.90 7.38 15.56
CA LEU A 62 25.94 8.56 14.69
C LEU A 62 24.96 8.44 13.52
N LYS A 63 24.85 7.24 12.92
CA LYS A 63 23.81 6.93 11.91
C LYS A 63 22.42 7.26 12.46
N ALA A 64 22.11 6.80 13.67
CA ALA A 64 20.82 7.03 14.33
C ALA A 64 20.54 8.52 14.53
N ARG A 65 21.55 9.31 14.91
CA ARG A 65 21.42 10.77 15.05
C ARG A 65 21.14 11.45 13.72
N LEU A 66 21.85 11.05 12.65
CA LEU A 66 21.62 11.59 11.30
C LEU A 66 20.23 11.23 10.78
N ILE A 67 19.80 9.98 10.96
CA ILE A 67 18.46 9.53 10.55
C ILE A 67 17.38 10.30 11.31
N ARG A 68 17.52 10.48 12.64
CA ARG A 68 16.59 11.30 13.43
C ARG A 68 16.55 12.75 12.96
N ALA A 69 17.70 13.32 12.60
CA ALA A 69 17.76 14.67 12.08
C ALA A 69 17.07 14.78 10.71
N ALA A 70 17.31 13.81 9.81
CA ALA A 70 16.70 13.76 8.48
C ALA A 70 15.17 13.56 8.54
N LEU A 71 14.69 12.80 9.53
CA LEU A 71 13.27 12.58 9.79
C LEU A 71 12.68 13.58 10.78
N GLY A 72 13.44 14.58 11.24
CA GLY A 72 13.04 15.49 12.31
C GLY A 72 11.91 16.46 11.94
N SER A 73 11.63 16.63 10.64
CA SER A 73 10.47 17.38 10.15
C SER A 73 9.15 16.63 10.32
N ILE A 74 9.18 15.38 10.78
CA ILE A 74 8.01 14.54 11.02
C ILE A 74 7.53 14.74 12.47
N PRO A 75 6.37 15.39 12.70
CA PRO A 75 5.96 15.78 14.05
C PRO A 75 5.77 14.60 15.02
N SER A 76 5.19 13.50 14.54
CA SER A 76 4.87 12.30 15.31
C SER A 76 5.58 11.07 14.75
N LEU A 77 6.90 11.18 14.54
CA LEU A 77 7.71 10.08 14.00
C LEU A 77 7.60 8.84 14.89
N ASP A 78 7.21 7.72 14.30
CA ASP A 78 7.14 6.45 14.99
C ASP A 78 8.54 6.05 15.51
N GLN A 79 8.63 5.82 16.82
CA GLN A 79 9.85 5.47 17.52
C GLN A 79 10.50 4.18 16.97
N PHE A 80 9.69 3.29 16.38
CA PHE A 80 10.15 2.02 15.82
C PHE A 80 10.77 2.17 14.42
N VAL A 81 10.74 3.34 13.79
CA VAL A 81 11.29 3.54 12.43
C VAL A 81 12.82 3.68 12.44
N VAL A 82 13.39 4.32 13.47
CA VAL A 82 14.80 4.73 13.46
C VAL A 82 15.75 3.53 13.45
N GLN A 83 15.54 2.54 14.32
CA GLN A 83 16.47 1.41 14.45
C GLN A 83 16.51 0.51 13.20
N PRO A 84 15.37 0.09 12.64
CA PRO A 84 15.35 -0.61 11.35
C PRO A 84 16.01 0.21 10.22
N THR A 85 15.78 1.53 10.20
CA THR A 85 16.39 2.40 9.20
C THR A 85 17.91 2.41 9.32
N VAL A 86 18.46 2.47 10.54
CA VAL A 86 19.93 2.40 10.78
C VAL A 86 20.51 1.12 10.18
N GLY A 87 19.85 -0.02 10.41
CA GLY A 87 20.32 -1.32 9.92
C GLY A 87 20.18 -1.52 8.41
N LEU A 88 19.21 -0.86 7.77
CA LEU A 88 18.86 -1.13 6.37
C LEU A 88 19.30 -0.04 5.38
N VAL A 89 19.40 1.22 5.80
CA VAL A 89 19.52 2.38 4.89
C VAL A 89 20.65 2.22 3.86
N VAL A 90 21.83 1.74 4.28
CA VAL A 90 22.97 1.57 3.38
C VAL A 90 22.71 0.49 2.31
N PHE A 91 22.02 -0.59 2.68
CA PHE A 91 21.82 -1.75 1.82
C PHE A 91 20.66 -1.56 0.84
N ILE A 92 19.58 -0.91 1.27
CA ILE A 92 18.35 -0.84 0.48
C ILE A 92 18.24 0.45 -0.35
N SER A 93 18.93 1.53 0.03
CA SER A 93 18.71 2.84 -0.62
C SER A 93 18.99 2.85 -2.11
N ALA A 94 20.04 2.17 -2.59
CA ALA A 94 20.33 2.11 -4.02
C ALA A 94 19.21 1.41 -4.81
N ASN A 95 18.68 0.33 -4.27
CA ASN A 95 17.57 -0.43 -4.86
C ASN A 95 16.27 0.38 -4.80
N ALA A 96 15.96 1.00 -3.67
CA ALA A 96 14.80 1.87 -3.51
C ALA A 96 14.84 3.05 -4.49
N MET A 97 16.00 3.72 -4.64
CA MET A 97 16.15 4.80 -5.63
C MET A 97 16.00 4.29 -7.07
N TYR A 98 16.49 3.09 -7.38
CA TYR A 98 16.30 2.49 -8.70
C TYR A 98 14.83 2.17 -8.98
N MET A 99 14.11 1.58 -8.03
CA MET A 99 12.67 1.30 -8.15
C MET A 99 11.87 2.58 -8.34
N GLY A 100 12.09 3.59 -7.51
CA GLY A 100 11.45 4.90 -7.68
C GLY A 100 11.75 5.53 -9.04
N ALA A 101 12.99 5.43 -9.53
CA ALA A 101 13.35 5.91 -10.87
C ALA A 101 12.66 5.13 -12.01
N GLN A 102 12.31 3.86 -11.80
CA GLN A 102 11.54 3.07 -12.75
C GLN A 102 10.07 3.50 -12.74
N GLU A 103 9.49 3.69 -11.57
CA GLU A 103 8.10 4.12 -11.40
C GLU A 103 7.87 5.50 -12.03
N MET A 104 8.77 6.45 -11.81
CA MET A 104 8.72 7.77 -12.47
C MET A 104 8.63 7.69 -14.00
N ARG A 105 9.18 6.65 -14.62
CA ARG A 105 9.17 6.46 -16.08
C ARG A 105 8.01 5.61 -16.58
N LYS A 106 7.44 4.75 -15.73
CA LYS A 106 6.46 3.73 -16.11
C LYS A 106 5.04 4.10 -15.69
N VAL A 107 4.87 4.81 -14.57
CA VAL A 107 3.57 5.24 -14.05
C VAL A 107 3.17 6.54 -14.75
N LEU A 108 2.73 6.40 -15.99
CA LEU A 108 2.38 7.52 -16.87
C LEU A 108 0.86 7.73 -16.92
N GLU A 109 0.15 6.68 -17.36
CA GLU A 109 -1.29 6.70 -17.63
C GLU A 109 -2.00 5.73 -16.70
N ARG A 110 -3.22 6.10 -16.28
CA ARG A 110 -4.06 5.22 -15.47
C ARG A 110 -4.65 4.10 -16.33
N ASP A 111 -4.58 2.85 -15.87
CA ASP A 111 -5.25 1.74 -16.53
C ASP A 111 -6.76 1.71 -16.22
N ASN A 112 -7.50 2.58 -16.90
CA ASN A 112 -8.96 2.67 -16.77
C ASN A 112 -9.69 1.37 -17.13
N THR A 113 -9.14 0.53 -18.01
CA THR A 113 -9.77 -0.72 -18.43
C THR A 113 -9.75 -1.73 -17.29
N THR A 114 -8.59 -1.95 -16.68
CA THR A 114 -8.45 -2.87 -15.55
C THR A 114 -9.25 -2.40 -14.33
N ILE A 115 -9.23 -1.09 -14.04
CA ILE A 115 -10.01 -0.53 -12.93
C ILE A 115 -11.49 -0.75 -13.19
N ARG A 116 -12.00 -0.41 -14.39
CA ARG A 116 -13.41 -0.58 -14.76
C ARG A 116 -13.88 -2.03 -14.58
N ASN A 117 -13.07 -3.00 -14.99
CA ASN A 117 -13.39 -4.42 -14.90
C ASN A 117 -13.42 -4.95 -13.46
N ASN A 118 -12.92 -4.19 -12.48
CA ASN A 118 -12.81 -4.61 -11.08
C ASN A 118 -13.36 -3.57 -10.09
N LEU A 119 -14.19 -2.62 -10.55
CA LEU A 119 -14.72 -1.53 -9.70
C LEU A 119 -15.46 -2.05 -8.46
N ASP A 120 -16.13 -3.20 -8.57
CA ASP A 120 -16.83 -3.82 -7.46
C ASP A 120 -15.89 -4.29 -6.34
N LYS A 121 -14.60 -4.48 -6.63
CA LYS A 121 -13.57 -4.92 -5.68
C LYS A 121 -12.69 -3.79 -5.19
N LEU A 122 -12.60 -2.68 -5.93
CA LEU A 122 -11.65 -1.62 -5.63
C LEU A 122 -12.27 -0.52 -4.78
N ILE A 123 -11.50 -0.03 -3.80
CA ILE A 123 -11.80 1.17 -3.02
C ILE A 123 -10.55 2.03 -3.07
N PHE A 124 -10.64 3.25 -3.59
CA PHE A 124 -9.50 4.16 -3.65
C PHE A 124 -9.62 5.24 -2.59
N TYR A 125 -8.52 5.47 -1.89
CA TYR A 125 -8.39 6.49 -0.86
C TYR A 125 -7.37 7.54 -1.30
N TYR A 126 -7.85 8.72 -1.64
CA TYR A 126 -7.01 9.87 -2.00
C TYR A 126 -6.80 10.77 -0.78
N GLY A 127 -5.66 11.44 -0.69
CA GLY A 127 -5.40 12.47 0.32
C GLY A 127 -5.64 13.87 -0.23
N ALA A 128 -6.37 14.71 0.50
CA ALA A 128 -6.59 16.11 0.10
C ALA A 128 -5.28 16.92 0.00
N THR A 129 -4.26 16.50 0.76
CA THR A 129 -2.94 17.15 0.83
C THR A 129 -1.80 16.25 0.32
N ASP A 130 -2.11 15.22 -0.47
CA ASP A 130 -1.09 14.32 -1.02
C ASP A 130 -0.37 14.99 -2.22
N HIS A 131 0.96 15.03 -2.14
CA HIS A 131 1.81 15.63 -3.16
C HIS A 131 2.30 14.64 -4.21
N TRP A 132 2.10 13.34 -3.99
CA TRP A 132 2.36 12.27 -4.97
C TRP A 132 1.13 11.99 -5.83
N CYS A 133 -0.06 12.09 -5.24
CA CYS A 133 -1.33 11.93 -5.91
C CYS A 133 -2.25 13.12 -5.59
N PRO A 134 -2.11 14.25 -6.32
CA PRO A 134 -2.86 15.48 -6.04
C PRO A 134 -4.37 15.28 -6.08
N VAL A 135 -5.11 16.12 -5.35
CA VAL A 135 -6.58 16.09 -5.30
C VAL A 135 -7.25 16.13 -6.68
N GLN A 136 -6.59 16.73 -7.69
CA GLN A 136 -7.08 16.70 -9.07
C GLN A 136 -7.27 15.26 -9.58
N TYR A 137 -6.40 14.32 -9.22
CA TYR A 137 -6.49 12.92 -9.70
C TYR A 137 -7.73 12.21 -9.13
N TYR A 138 -8.16 12.59 -7.91
CA TYR A 138 -9.43 12.15 -7.34
C TYR A 138 -10.62 12.65 -8.17
N HIS A 139 -10.59 13.92 -8.60
CA HIS A 139 -11.65 14.48 -9.43
C HIS A 139 -11.68 13.83 -10.83
N ASP A 140 -10.51 13.65 -11.44
CA ASP A 140 -10.36 13.03 -12.77
C ASP A 140 -10.92 11.60 -12.75
N ILE A 141 -10.54 10.76 -11.78
CA ILE A 141 -11.02 9.36 -11.73
C ILE A 141 -12.53 9.28 -11.49
N LYS A 142 -13.08 10.17 -10.68
CA LYS A 142 -14.52 10.21 -10.39
C LYS A 142 -15.32 10.63 -11.62
N GLN A 143 -14.78 11.51 -12.45
CA GLN A 143 -15.37 11.88 -13.73
C GLN A 143 -15.34 10.71 -14.72
N ASP A 144 -14.20 10.02 -14.84
CA ASP A 144 -14.02 8.95 -15.82
C ASP A 144 -14.75 7.64 -15.45
N LEU A 145 -14.92 7.37 -14.16
CA LEU A 145 -15.45 6.12 -13.61
C LEU A 145 -16.51 6.40 -12.51
N PRO A 146 -17.64 7.04 -12.82
CA PRO A 146 -18.58 7.57 -11.82
C PRO A 146 -19.18 6.54 -10.86
N ASN A 147 -19.12 5.26 -11.21
CA ASN A 147 -19.63 4.15 -10.39
C ASN A 147 -18.58 3.56 -9.43
N GLY A 148 -17.36 4.10 -9.38
CA GLY A 148 -16.30 3.60 -8.49
C GLY A 148 -16.43 4.07 -7.04
N ASP A 149 -15.87 3.30 -6.11
CA ASP A 149 -15.73 3.69 -4.70
C ASP A 149 -14.45 4.51 -4.52
N PHE A 150 -14.58 5.83 -4.66
CA PHE A 150 -13.49 6.79 -4.50
C PHE A 150 -13.75 7.69 -3.30
N ARG A 151 -12.80 7.69 -2.36
CA ARG A 151 -12.90 8.42 -1.09
C ARG A 151 -11.78 9.43 -0.99
N LEU A 152 -12.12 10.61 -0.47
CA LEU A 152 -11.16 11.68 -0.23
C LEU A 152 -10.96 11.81 1.29
N CYS A 153 -9.72 11.68 1.73
CA CYS A 153 -9.31 11.83 3.11
C CYS A 153 -8.85 13.26 3.36
N GLU A 154 -9.55 13.96 4.26
CA GLU A 154 -9.28 15.35 4.65
C GLU A 154 -8.43 15.47 5.92
N HIS A 155 -8.04 14.34 6.53
CA HIS A 155 -7.27 14.30 7.78
C HIS A 155 -5.80 14.73 7.62
N GLY A 156 -5.36 15.05 6.41
CA GLY A 156 -4.02 15.57 6.16
C GLY A 156 -2.88 14.53 6.28
N TYR A 157 -3.19 13.24 6.21
CA TYR A 157 -2.15 12.20 6.22
C TYR A 157 -1.21 12.37 5.03
N ARG A 158 0.08 12.20 5.30
CA ARG A 158 1.11 12.20 4.25
C ARG A 158 1.07 10.88 3.49
N HIS A 159 1.60 10.88 2.28
CA HIS A 159 1.76 9.67 1.49
C HIS A 159 2.56 8.59 2.25
N ALA A 160 3.65 9.00 2.91
CA ALA A 160 4.43 8.14 3.80
C ALA A 160 3.81 8.04 5.21
N PHE A 161 2.50 7.78 5.30
CA PHE A 161 1.74 7.73 6.56
C PHE A 161 2.26 6.68 7.54
N VAL A 162 2.98 5.66 7.07
CA VAL A 162 3.63 4.66 7.93
C VAL A 162 4.63 5.25 8.91
N LEU A 163 5.12 6.46 8.64
CA LEU A 163 6.10 7.11 9.50
C LEU A 163 5.47 7.81 10.72
N ASP A 164 4.17 8.10 10.70
CA ASP A 164 3.53 8.96 11.72
C ASP A 164 2.03 8.79 11.95
N ALA A 165 1.29 8.14 11.06
CA ALA A 165 -0.17 8.00 11.09
C ALA A 165 -0.65 6.58 10.78
N GLY A 166 0.22 5.57 10.98
CA GLY A 166 -0.07 4.18 10.65
C GLY A 166 -1.28 3.62 11.41
N GLN A 167 -1.45 4.00 12.67
CA GLN A 167 -2.56 3.54 13.51
C GLN A 167 -3.91 4.12 13.03
N GLU A 168 -3.93 5.39 12.67
CA GLU A 168 -5.10 6.11 12.18
C GLU A 168 -5.55 5.57 10.83
N VAL A 169 -4.60 5.37 9.91
CA VAL A 169 -4.89 4.77 8.60
C VAL A 169 -5.34 3.31 8.76
N ALA A 170 -4.78 2.56 9.70
CA ALA A 170 -5.25 1.20 9.99
C ALA A 170 -6.71 1.18 10.50
N LYS A 171 -7.08 2.11 11.40
CA LYS A 171 -8.48 2.27 11.86
C LYS A 171 -9.40 2.60 10.68
N MET A 172 -8.99 3.54 9.82
CA MET A 172 -9.72 3.90 8.60
C MET A 172 -9.94 2.67 7.69
N VAL A 173 -8.91 1.85 7.46
CA VAL A 173 -9.00 0.61 6.66
C VAL A 173 -10.00 -0.37 7.28
N VAL A 174 -9.95 -0.58 8.60
CA VAL A 174 -10.88 -1.46 9.32
C VAL A 174 -12.32 -0.97 9.17
N ASP A 175 -12.57 0.32 9.35
CA ASP A 175 -13.92 0.86 9.24
C ASP A 175 -14.46 0.81 7.81
N SER A 176 -13.58 0.95 6.82
CA SER A 176 -13.92 0.83 5.40
C SER A 176 -14.37 -0.57 4.99
N THR A 177 -13.89 -1.59 5.70
CA THR A 177 -14.11 -3.01 5.36
C THR A 177 -15.27 -3.64 6.14
N LYS A 178 -15.67 -3.08 7.29
CA LYS A 178 -16.80 -3.58 8.10
C LYS A 178 -18.13 -3.63 7.33
N LEU A 179 -18.47 -2.58 6.59
CA LEU A 179 -19.72 -2.48 5.81
C LEU A 179 -19.79 -3.48 4.65
N PRO A 180 -18.77 -3.60 3.77
CA PRO A 180 -18.74 -4.59 2.70
C PRO A 180 -18.74 -6.05 3.20
N LEU A 181 -18.03 -6.34 4.30
CA LEU A 181 -17.91 -7.71 4.81
C LEU A 181 -19.24 -8.21 5.36
N HIS A 182 -19.98 -7.41 6.12
CA HIS A 182 -21.31 -7.82 6.59
C HIS A 182 -22.26 -8.16 5.44
N HIS A 183 -22.26 -7.38 4.35
CA HIS A 183 -23.12 -7.61 3.20
C HIS A 183 -22.69 -8.84 2.38
N ASN A 184 -21.38 -9.06 2.22
CA ASN A 184 -20.86 -10.16 1.40
C ASN A 184 -20.88 -11.50 2.14
N VAL A 185 -20.62 -11.54 3.45
CA VAL A 185 -20.83 -12.73 4.29
C VAL A 185 -22.30 -13.15 4.23
N THR A 186 -23.24 -12.21 4.32
CA THR A 186 -24.68 -12.50 4.18
C THR A 186 -25.04 -13.08 2.80
N ARG A 187 -24.41 -12.60 1.70
CA ARG A 187 -24.61 -13.16 0.36
C ARG A 187 -23.96 -14.54 0.18
N LEU A 188 -22.76 -14.75 0.68
CA LEU A 188 -22.07 -16.04 0.64
C LEU A 188 -22.84 -17.09 1.44
N HIS A 189 -23.33 -16.73 2.63
CA HIS A 189 -24.25 -17.58 3.38
C HIS A 189 -25.52 -17.88 2.59
N ARG A 190 -26.17 -16.88 1.96
CA ARG A 190 -27.36 -17.12 1.13
C ARG A 190 -27.08 -18.01 -0.08
N ALA A 191 -25.94 -17.84 -0.76
CA ALA A 191 -25.52 -18.67 -1.88
C ALA A 191 -25.20 -20.12 -1.44
N ALA A 192 -24.62 -20.29 -0.26
CA ALA A 192 -24.39 -21.60 0.37
C ALA A 192 -25.67 -22.21 1.00
N SER A 193 -26.73 -21.41 1.17
CA SER A 193 -28.05 -21.87 1.66
C SER A 193 -29.00 -22.27 0.52
N CYS A 194 -28.62 -22.05 -0.75
CA CYS A 194 -29.33 -22.63 -1.88
C CYS A 194 -29.14 -24.16 -1.83
N PRO A 195 -30.21 -24.97 -1.96
CA PRO A 195 -30.11 -26.42 -1.87
C PRO A 195 -29.49 -26.99 -3.16
N ALA A 196 -28.17 -26.88 -3.27
CA ALA A 196 -27.36 -27.74 -4.10
C ALA A 196 -26.02 -27.95 -3.38
N VAL A 197 -25.83 -29.17 -2.89
CA VAL A 197 -24.62 -29.72 -2.25
C VAL A 197 -24.55 -29.50 -0.73
N SER A 198 -24.88 -30.56 0.01
CA SER A 198 -24.63 -30.74 1.43
C SER A 198 -23.13 -30.74 1.73
N LEU A 199 -22.64 -29.69 2.40
CA LEU A 199 -21.33 -29.67 3.04
C LEU A 199 -21.43 -30.25 4.47
N PRO A 200 -20.55 -31.18 4.88
CA PRO A 200 -20.57 -31.76 6.22
C PRO A 200 -20.21 -30.74 7.31
N HIS A 201 -20.78 -30.95 8.50
CA HIS A 201 -20.89 -30.06 9.67
C HIS A 201 -19.57 -29.60 10.35
N THR A 202 -18.40 -29.68 9.71
CA THR A 202 -17.10 -29.44 10.36
C THR A 202 -16.51 -28.03 10.16
N LEU A 203 -17.16 -27.13 9.43
CA LEU A 203 -16.63 -25.79 9.12
C LEU A 203 -16.98 -24.69 10.14
N TYR A 204 -17.65 -25.01 11.25
CA TYR A 204 -18.07 -24.01 12.25
C TYR A 204 -16.94 -23.50 13.16
N SER A 205 -15.73 -24.10 13.13
CA SER A 205 -14.67 -23.80 14.11
C SER A 205 -13.51 -22.93 13.62
N ALA A 206 -13.45 -22.55 12.34
CA ALA A 206 -12.26 -21.87 11.79
C ALA A 206 -12.32 -20.32 11.84
N PHE A 207 -13.42 -19.72 12.28
CA PHE A 207 -13.50 -18.27 12.56
C PHE A 207 -12.92 -17.97 13.95
N SER A 208 -11.65 -18.29 14.15
CA SER A 208 -10.87 -17.79 15.27
C SER A 208 -9.66 -17.07 14.70
N TYR A 209 -9.73 -15.74 14.76
CA TYR A 209 -8.63 -14.80 14.91
C TYR A 209 -7.26 -15.31 14.45
N SER A 210 -6.84 -14.89 13.25
CA SER A 210 -5.43 -14.67 12.97
C SER A 210 -5.22 -13.18 12.73
N VAL A 211 -5.18 -12.44 13.85
CA VAL A 211 -4.51 -11.13 13.93
C VAL A 211 -3.07 -11.40 14.35
N THR A 212 -2.37 -12.27 13.61
CA THR A 212 -0.96 -12.58 13.83
C THR A 212 -0.39 -13.15 12.54
N GLY A 213 0.21 -12.30 11.71
CA GLY A 213 0.90 -12.77 10.52
C GLY A 213 1.25 -11.62 9.58
N ASN A 214 2.51 -11.19 9.64
CA ASN A 214 3.22 -10.37 8.65
C ASN A 214 2.34 -9.52 7.73
N ILE A 215 2.08 -8.29 8.19
CA ILE A 215 1.63 -7.22 7.30
C ILE A 215 2.83 -6.90 6.39
N ASN A 216 2.94 -7.63 5.28
CA ASN A 216 3.81 -7.24 4.17
C ASN A 216 3.16 -6.03 3.53
N TYR A 217 3.48 -4.87 4.08
CA TYR A 217 3.27 -3.62 3.41
C TYR A 217 4.15 -3.59 2.15
N CYS A 218 3.58 -3.89 0.99
CA CYS A 218 4.13 -3.39 -0.25
C CYS A 218 3.65 -1.95 -0.39
N PHE A 219 4.32 -1.03 0.32
CA PHE A 219 4.24 0.39 -0.02
C PHE A 219 5.23 0.61 -1.16
N ILE A 220 4.67 0.98 -2.30
CA ILE A 220 5.27 2.00 -3.14
C ILE A 220 4.55 3.29 -2.76
#